data_AF-A0A4Q3XIY9-F1
#
_entry.id   AF-A0A4Q3XIY9-F1
#
_cell.length_a   1.000
_cell.length_b   1.000
_cell.length_c   1.000
_cell.angle_alpha   90.00
_cell.angle_beta   90.00
_cell.angle_gamma   90.00
#
_symmetry.space_group_name_H-M   'P 1'
#
loop_
_entity.id
_entity.type
_entity.pdbx_description
1 polymer ?
#
loop_
_entity_poly.entity_id
_entity_poly.type
_entity_poly.pdbx_seq_one_letter_code
_entity_poly.pdbx_strand_id
1 'polypeptide(L)'
;MNNDIWAFLGFEKATLSDLESIDDAEKQPPPLKMAYPELDEAPSSADDWRGQEPVIRIVNTILLCAVRDGASAISIEPQTRGVRVRYTVDGNVREHIKLPTLALEPIVARFKLLAQIEKQHDTAQWGSLRIRVDGRIYDLHVQTHPTQWGESVELRFSTLK
;
A
#
# COMPACT_ATOMS: atom_id res chain seq x y z
N MET A 1 -38.05 -12.30 -16.43
CA MET A 1 -36.88 -12.85 -17.11
C MET A 1 -35.65 -12.35 -16.37
N ASN A 2 -35.20 -13.11 -15.38
CA ASN A 2 -33.90 -12.95 -14.75
C ASN A 2 -32.85 -13.41 -15.74
N ASN A 3 -31.82 -12.60 -15.97
CA ASN A 3 -30.51 -13.14 -16.36
C ASN A 3 -29.55 -12.80 -15.22
N ASP A 4 -29.51 -13.73 -14.27
CA ASP A 4 -28.60 -13.76 -13.13
C ASP A 4 -27.15 -13.91 -13.62
N ILE A 5 -26.40 -12.80 -13.60
CA ILE A 5 -24.96 -12.71 -13.89
C ILE A 5 -24.14 -13.56 -12.90
N TRP A 6 -24.74 -13.93 -11.77
CA TRP A 6 -24.15 -14.67 -10.65
C TRP A 6 -23.89 -16.17 -10.94
N ALA A 7 -24.56 -16.76 -11.92
CA ALA A 7 -24.38 -18.18 -12.26
C ALA A 7 -23.00 -18.51 -12.90
N PHE A 8 -22.29 -17.51 -13.44
CA PHE A 8 -20.97 -17.71 -14.06
C PHE A 8 -19.81 -17.78 -13.05
N LEU A 9 -20.02 -17.32 -11.80
CA LEU A 9 -18.95 -17.17 -10.80
C LEU A 9 -19.07 -18.11 -9.58
N GLY A 10 -20.03 -19.05 -9.58
CA GLY A 10 -20.03 -20.17 -8.62
C GLY A 10 -20.26 -19.83 -7.15
N PHE A 11 -20.94 -18.72 -6.84
CA PHE A 11 -21.34 -18.38 -5.47
C PHE A 11 -22.85 -18.59 -5.27
N GLU A 12 -23.23 -19.44 -4.30
CA GLU A 12 -24.62 -19.75 -3.96
C GLU A 12 -25.20 -18.70 -3.00
N LYS A 13 -26.41 -18.20 -3.28
CA LYS A 13 -27.09 -17.19 -2.47
C LYS A 13 -27.55 -17.82 -1.14
N ALA A 14 -26.96 -17.40 -0.03
CA ALA A 14 -27.51 -17.68 1.30
C ALA A 14 -28.84 -16.91 1.46
N THR A 15 -29.90 -17.64 1.82
CA THR A 15 -31.27 -17.14 2.00
C THR A 15 -31.49 -16.50 3.36
N LEU A 16 -32.37 -15.50 3.39
CA LEU A 16 -32.66 -14.57 4.50
C LEU A 16 -33.35 -15.20 5.74
N SER A 17 -33.31 -16.52 5.92
CA SER A 17 -34.01 -17.26 6.97
C SER A 17 -33.12 -17.65 8.16
N ASP A 18 -31.80 -17.48 8.05
CA ASP A 18 -30.84 -17.91 9.09
C ASP A 18 -30.69 -16.90 10.25
N LEU A 19 -31.51 -15.84 10.28
CA LEU A 19 -31.30 -14.67 11.16
C LEU A 19 -32.21 -14.59 12.38
N GLU A 20 -33.13 -15.54 12.60
CA GLU A 20 -34.06 -15.47 13.74
C GLU A 20 -34.16 -16.79 14.51
N SER A 21 -33.18 -17.07 15.38
CA SER A 21 -33.31 -17.93 16.56
C SER A 21 -32.17 -17.65 17.54
N ILE A 22 -32.55 -17.09 18.69
CA ILE A 22 -31.76 -16.51 19.78
C ILE A 22 -31.19 -17.61 20.69
N ASP A 23 -29.95 -17.46 21.21
CA ASP A 23 -29.71 -17.66 22.66
C ASP A 23 -28.36 -17.10 23.15
N ASP A 24 -28.41 -16.70 24.42
CA ASP A 24 -27.53 -15.82 25.19
C ASP A 24 -26.02 -16.11 25.15
N ALA A 25 -25.28 -15.12 24.64
CA ALA A 25 -24.04 -14.62 25.23
C ALA A 25 -23.69 -13.32 24.50
N GLU A 26 -23.28 -12.28 25.22
CA GLU A 26 -22.66 -11.09 24.65
C GLU A 26 -21.52 -11.48 23.69
N LYS A 27 -21.83 -11.65 22.40
CA LYS A 27 -20.86 -11.53 21.34
C LYS A 27 -20.61 -10.04 21.22
N GLN A 28 -19.66 -9.56 22.02
CA GLN A 28 -18.78 -8.50 21.53
C GLN A 28 -18.50 -8.83 20.07
N PRO A 29 -18.79 -7.91 19.12
CA PRO A 29 -18.44 -8.16 17.73
C PRO A 29 -16.99 -8.61 17.76
N PRO A 30 -16.65 -9.76 17.13
CA PRO A 30 -15.27 -10.23 17.14
C PRO A 30 -14.43 -9.03 16.73
N PRO A 31 -13.42 -8.63 17.53
CA PRO A 31 -12.63 -7.45 17.20
C PRO A 31 -12.21 -7.66 15.77
N LEU A 32 -12.61 -6.73 14.90
CA LEU A 32 -12.30 -6.80 13.48
C LEU A 32 -10.78 -6.99 13.44
N LYS A 33 -10.33 -8.24 13.25
CA LYS A 33 -8.94 -8.57 12.99
C LYS A 33 -8.74 -8.08 11.57
N MET A 34 -8.60 -6.76 11.46
CA MET A 34 -8.22 -6.05 10.27
C MET A 34 -6.81 -6.56 9.99
N ALA A 35 -6.74 -7.62 9.18
CA ALA A 35 -5.51 -8.19 8.71
C ALA A 35 -4.89 -7.15 7.77
N TYR A 36 -4.09 -6.25 8.34
CA TYR A 36 -3.10 -5.53 7.56
C TYR A 36 -2.24 -6.60 6.88
N PRO A 37 -1.96 -6.53 5.56
CA PRO A 37 -0.86 -7.28 5.02
C PRO A 37 0.37 -6.80 5.78
N GLU A 38 0.84 -7.60 6.74
CA GLU A 38 2.16 -7.43 7.28
C GLU A 38 3.09 -7.51 6.06
N LEU A 39 3.84 -6.43 5.78
CA LEU A 39 5.05 -6.63 5.03
C LEU A 39 5.86 -7.61 5.88
N ASP A 40 6.07 -8.83 5.35
CA ASP A 40 7.18 -9.69 5.76
C ASP A 40 8.36 -8.77 6.00
N GLU A 41 9.00 -8.92 7.18
CA GLU A 41 9.99 -7.99 7.71
C GLU A 41 10.80 -7.33 6.60
N ALA A 42 10.86 -5.99 6.59
CA ALA A 42 11.69 -5.29 5.62
C ALA A 42 13.10 -5.92 5.68
N PRO A 43 13.61 -6.45 4.55
CA PRO A 43 14.81 -7.29 4.55
C PRO A 43 15.95 -6.57 5.28
N SER A 44 16.51 -7.25 6.28
CA SER A 44 17.54 -6.68 7.16
C SER A 44 18.88 -6.52 6.44
N SER A 45 19.11 -7.30 5.37
CA SER A 45 20.36 -7.36 4.62
C SER A 45 20.15 -7.37 3.10
N ALA A 46 21.22 -7.08 2.35
CA ALA A 46 21.20 -7.12 0.88
C ALA A 46 21.10 -8.56 0.32
N ASP A 47 21.45 -9.58 1.11
CA ASP A 47 21.37 -10.99 0.70
C ASP A 47 19.91 -11.52 0.72
N ASP A 48 19.04 -10.93 1.55
CA ASP A 48 17.60 -11.23 1.62
C ASP A 48 16.84 -10.84 0.34
N TRP A 49 17.48 -10.10 -0.57
CA TRP A 49 16.90 -9.66 -1.84
C TRP A 49 16.97 -10.69 -2.96
N ARG A 50 17.71 -11.80 -2.79
CA ARG A 50 17.88 -12.83 -3.81
C ARG A 50 16.60 -13.66 -3.95
N GLY A 51 15.78 -13.32 -4.94
CA GLY A 51 14.55 -14.05 -5.28
C GLY A 51 13.28 -13.19 -5.34
N GLN A 52 13.35 -11.95 -4.87
CA GLN A 52 12.24 -11.00 -4.99
C GLN A 52 12.20 -10.38 -6.38
N GLU A 53 10.99 -10.15 -6.91
CA GLU A 53 10.81 -9.37 -8.12
C GLU A 53 11.47 -7.99 -7.99
N PRO A 54 12.11 -7.45 -9.05
CA PRO A 54 12.84 -6.18 -8.99
C PRO A 54 12.03 -5.01 -8.41
N VAL A 55 10.73 -4.98 -8.67
CA VAL A 55 9.81 -3.94 -8.21
C VAL A 55 9.62 -4.00 -6.69
N ILE A 56 9.48 -5.20 -6.13
CA ILE A 56 9.36 -5.41 -4.68
C ILE A 56 10.63 -4.89 -3.98
N ARG A 57 11.81 -5.23 -4.54
CA ARG A 57 13.09 -4.74 -4.00
C ARG A 57 13.19 -3.22 -4.01
N ILE A 58 12.78 -2.57 -5.10
CA ILE A 58 12.80 -1.10 -5.21
C ILE A 58 11.89 -0.49 -4.14
N VAL A 59 10.64 -0.95 -4.02
CA VAL A 59 9.69 -0.42 -3.03
C VAL A 59 10.19 -0.63 -1.61
N ASN A 60 10.68 -1.83 -1.29
CA ASN A 60 11.25 -2.12 0.03
C ASN A 60 12.47 -1.25 0.33
N THR A 61 13.34 -1.02 -0.66
CA THR A 61 14.51 -0.13 -0.51
C THR A 61 14.07 1.31 -0.27
N ILE A 62 13.06 1.80 -1.01
CA ILE A 62 12.54 3.16 -0.83
C ILE A 62 12.02 3.36 0.60
N LEU A 63 11.26 2.39 1.12
CA LEU A 63 10.70 2.45 2.48
C LEU A 63 11.80 2.34 3.55
N LEU A 64 12.75 1.42 3.38
CA LEU A 64 13.86 1.22 4.30
C LEU A 64 14.76 2.46 4.39
N CYS A 65 15.15 3.02 3.24
CA CYS A 65 15.94 4.26 3.19
C CYS A 65 15.19 5.43 3.83
N ALA A 66 13.89 5.59 3.55
CA ALA A 66 13.09 6.65 4.14
C ALA A 66 13.03 6.55 5.68
N VAL A 67 12.88 5.34 6.23
CA VAL A 67 12.89 5.13 7.69
C VAL A 67 14.28 5.42 8.28
N ARG A 68 15.35 4.93 7.65
CA ARG A 68 16.73 5.16 8.11
C ARG A 68 17.15 6.62 8.07
N ASP A 69 16.69 7.36 7.07
CA ASP A 69 16.94 8.79 6.93
C ASP A 69 16.05 9.64 7.85
N GLY A 70 15.07 9.04 8.53
CA GLY A 70 14.12 9.76 9.39
C GLY A 70 13.17 10.66 8.60
N ALA A 71 12.77 10.23 7.40
CA ALA A 71 11.84 10.97 6.55
C ALA A 71 10.43 11.03 7.18
N SER A 72 9.79 12.19 7.09
CA SER A 72 8.38 12.41 7.47
C SER A 72 7.41 12.17 6.33
N ALA A 73 7.89 12.27 5.08
CA ALA A 73 7.10 11.99 3.89
C ALA A 73 7.97 11.46 2.75
N ILE A 74 7.34 10.70 1.86
CA ILE A 74 7.93 10.19 0.61
C ILE A 74 7.03 10.63 -0.53
N SER A 75 7.62 11.10 -1.62
CA SER A 75 6.91 11.47 -2.84
C SER A 75 7.49 10.72 -4.02
N ILE A 76 6.64 10.06 -4.81
CA ILE A 76 6.99 9.34 -6.04
C ILE A 76 6.28 10.05 -7.18
N GLU A 77 7.05 10.75 -7.99
CA GLU A 77 6.55 11.71 -8.96
C GLU A 77 6.93 11.28 -10.38
N PRO A 78 5.93 11.00 -11.24
CA PRO A 78 6.22 10.81 -12.64
C PRO A 78 6.65 12.14 -13.28
N GLN A 79 7.64 12.07 -14.15
CA GLN A 79 8.16 13.18 -14.94
C GLN A 79 8.12 12.81 -16.41
N THR A 80 8.32 13.81 -17.29
CA THR A 80 8.40 13.59 -18.74
C THR A 80 9.45 12.54 -19.14
N ARG A 81 10.53 12.41 -18.36
CA ARG A 81 11.66 11.49 -18.63
C ARG A 81 12.12 10.74 -17.37
N GLY A 82 11.20 10.04 -16.73
CA GLY A 82 11.49 9.13 -15.62
C GLY A 82 10.59 9.36 -14.43
N VAL A 83 10.95 8.75 -13.30
CA VAL A 83 10.25 8.88 -12.03
C VAL A 83 11.23 9.44 -11.01
N ARG A 84 10.80 10.45 -10.26
CA ARG A 84 11.57 11.06 -9.20
C ARG A 84 11.04 10.61 -7.85
N VAL A 85 11.92 10.15 -6.98
CA VAL A 85 11.56 9.85 -5.59
C VAL A 85 12.21 10.89 -4.67
N ARG A 86 11.41 11.53 -3.84
CA ARG A 86 11.83 12.56 -2.90
C ARG A 86 11.47 12.18 -1.47
N TYR A 87 12.33 12.51 -0.52
CA TYR A 87 12.07 12.38 0.91
C TYR A 87 12.02 13.76 1.55
N THR A 88 11.07 13.95 2.46
CA THR A 88 11.04 15.10 3.35
C THR A 88 11.70 14.71 4.65
N VAL A 89 12.89 15.25 4.95
CA VAL A 89 13.64 14.98 6.18
C VAL A 89 13.83 16.30 6.93
N ASP A 90 13.39 16.35 8.18
CA ASP A 90 13.43 17.56 9.03
C ASP A 90 12.89 18.81 8.30
N GLY A 91 11.78 18.64 7.58
CA GLY A 91 11.11 19.70 6.81
C GLY A 91 11.74 20.04 5.45
N ASN A 92 12.89 19.45 5.11
CA ASN A 92 13.57 19.69 3.84
C ASN A 92 13.29 18.57 2.84
N VAL A 93 12.84 18.94 1.64
CA VAL A 93 12.61 17.98 0.56
C VAL A 93 13.91 17.74 -0.20
N ARG A 94 14.36 16.48 -0.25
CA ARG A 94 15.56 16.05 -0.97
C ARG A 94 15.21 14.99 -2.00
N GLU A 95 15.80 15.12 -3.17
CA GLU A 95 15.72 14.10 -4.21
C GLU A 95 16.66 12.94 -3.86
N HIS A 96 16.15 11.71 -3.83
CA HIS A 96 16.93 10.55 -3.42
C HIS A 96 17.29 9.64 -4.60
N ILE A 97 16.32 9.31 -5.48
CA ILE A 97 16.58 8.48 -6.66
C ILE A 97 15.79 8.97 -7.88
N LYS A 98 16.35 8.70 -9.07
CA LYS A 98 15.65 8.76 -10.35
C LYS A 98 15.53 7.35 -10.92
N LEU A 99 14.34 6.98 -11.36
CA LEU A 99 14.03 5.69 -11.95
C LEU A 99 13.57 5.86 -13.39
N PRO A 100 13.73 4.83 -14.25
CA PRO A 100 13.18 4.86 -15.60
C PRO A 100 11.65 4.91 -15.58
N THR A 101 11.03 5.51 -16.60
CA THR A 101 9.57 5.65 -16.69
C THR A 101 8.85 4.30 -16.60
N LEU A 102 9.44 3.23 -17.14
CA LEU A 102 8.90 1.87 -17.08
C LEU A 102 8.70 1.34 -15.65
N ALA A 103 9.44 1.90 -14.67
CA ALA A 103 9.32 1.48 -13.28
C ALA A 103 8.08 2.07 -12.58
N LEU A 104 7.44 3.11 -13.13
CA LEU A 104 6.36 3.83 -12.47
C LEU A 104 5.16 2.94 -12.15
N GLU A 105 4.54 2.36 -13.18
CA GLU A 105 3.29 1.62 -13.06
C GLU A 105 3.43 0.40 -12.12
N PRO A 106 4.50 -0.42 -12.21
CA PRO A 106 4.71 -1.49 -11.24
C PRO A 106 4.89 -0.99 -9.80
N ILE A 107 5.59 0.14 -9.60
CA ILE A 107 5.78 0.73 -8.27
C ILE A 107 4.44 1.20 -7.69
N VAL A 108 3.65 1.94 -8.48
CA VAL A 108 2.31 2.41 -8.08
C VAL A 108 1.42 1.21 -7.73
N ALA A 109 1.37 0.19 -8.58
CA ALA A 109 0.59 -1.01 -8.36
C ALA A 109 1.00 -1.73 -7.06
N ARG A 110 2.30 -1.78 -6.77
CA ARG A 110 2.80 -2.36 -5.51
C ARG A 110 2.37 -1.54 -4.29
N PHE A 111 2.46 -0.20 -4.34
CA PHE A 111 1.96 0.65 -3.25
C PHE A 111 0.46 0.52 -3.04
N LYS A 112 -0.33 0.47 -4.11
CA LYS A 112 -1.78 0.24 -4.03
C LYS A 112 -2.11 -1.09 -3.38
N LEU A 113 -1.43 -2.17 -3.78
CA LEU A 113 -1.58 -3.48 -3.17
C LEU A 113 -1.26 -3.45 -1.67
N LEU A 114 -0.15 -2.81 -1.29
CA LEU A 114 0.27 -2.70 0.13
C LEU A 114 -0.70 -1.84 0.95
N ALA A 115 -1.28 -0.81 0.35
CA ALA A 115 -2.19 0.12 1.01
C ALA A 115 -3.67 -0.28 0.91
N GLN A 116 -3.97 -1.47 0.36
CA GLN A 116 -5.34 -1.96 0.10
C GLN A 116 -6.20 -0.98 -0.74
N ILE A 117 -5.56 -0.27 -1.67
CA ILE A 117 -6.22 0.66 -2.59
C ILE A 117 -6.65 -0.11 -3.84
N GLU A 118 -7.78 0.29 -4.44
CA GLU A 118 -8.25 -0.29 -5.70
C GLU A 118 -7.27 -0.02 -6.85
N LYS A 119 -7.30 -0.86 -7.88
CA LYS A 119 -6.41 -0.72 -9.04
C LYS A 119 -6.83 0.41 -9.99
N GLN A 120 -7.95 1.08 -9.76
CA GLN A 120 -8.43 2.16 -10.63
C GLN A 120 -7.44 3.33 -10.68
N HIS A 121 -7.34 4.04 -11.81
CA HIS A 121 -6.36 5.12 -12.01
C HIS A 121 -6.97 6.52 -12.17
N ASP A 122 -8.29 6.64 -12.26
CA ASP A 122 -8.95 7.87 -12.73
C ASP A 122 -9.23 8.89 -11.61
N THR A 123 -9.15 8.47 -10.36
CA THR A 123 -9.46 9.29 -9.19
C THR A 123 -8.36 9.21 -8.16
N ALA A 124 -8.22 10.30 -7.39
CA ALA A 124 -7.38 10.30 -6.22
C ALA A 124 -7.90 9.29 -5.20
N GLN A 125 -7.00 8.50 -4.62
CA GLN A 125 -7.35 7.46 -3.66
C GLN A 125 -6.47 7.53 -2.43
N TRP A 126 -7.03 7.05 -1.33
CA TRP A 126 -6.41 7.05 -0.01
C TRP A 126 -6.36 5.63 0.54
N GLY A 127 -5.25 5.29 1.17
CA GLY A 127 -5.08 4.05 1.89
C GLY A 127 -4.11 4.23 3.05
N SER A 128 -3.82 3.13 3.73
CA SER A 128 -2.82 3.08 4.78
C SER A 128 -2.04 1.79 4.66
N LEU A 129 -0.76 1.84 5.01
CA LEU A 129 0.08 0.66 5.11
C LEU A 129 0.87 0.71 6.40
N ARG A 130 1.19 -0.46 6.92
CA ARG A 130 2.00 -0.64 8.13
C ARG A 130 3.28 -1.38 7.75
N ILE A 131 4.42 -0.84 8.14
CA ILE A 131 5.73 -1.46 7.89
C ILE A 131 6.43 -1.75 9.21
N ARG A 132 7.24 -2.81 9.24
CA ARG A 132 8.12 -3.13 10.37
C ARG A 132 9.57 -3.03 9.91
N VAL A 133 10.35 -2.17 10.57
CA VAL A 133 11.78 -1.95 10.31
C VAL A 133 12.52 -1.93 11.64
N ASP A 134 13.56 -2.73 11.77
CA ASP A 134 14.39 -2.84 12.98
C ASP A 134 13.57 -3.04 14.28
N GLY A 135 12.52 -3.87 14.19
CA GLY A 135 11.61 -4.18 15.29
C GLY A 135 10.60 -3.08 15.64
N ARG A 136 10.65 -1.92 14.98
CA ARG A 136 9.71 -0.81 15.14
C ARG A 136 8.62 -0.87 14.07
N ILE A 137 7.40 -0.52 14.47
CA ILE A 137 6.25 -0.47 13.58
C ILE A 137 6.02 0.99 13.17
N TYR A 138 5.85 1.22 11.88
CA TYR A 138 5.54 2.52 11.31
C TYR A 138 4.22 2.43 10.56
N ASP A 139 3.30 3.32 10.89
CA ASP A 139 2.04 3.51 10.16
C ASP A 139 2.24 4.64 9.14
N LEU A 140 1.86 4.38 7.89
CA LEU A 140 1.94 5.33 6.79
C LEU A 140 0.56 5.50 6.16
N HIS A 141 0.18 6.76 5.92
CA HIS A 141 -0.90 7.09 5.03
C HIS A 141 -0.38 7.16 3.60
N VAL A 142 -1.11 6.56 2.68
CA VAL A 142 -0.78 6.55 1.25
C VAL A 142 -1.87 7.29 0.50
N GLN A 143 -1.46 8.20 -0.37
CA GLN A 143 -2.33 8.91 -1.28
C GLN A 143 -1.82 8.69 -2.70
N THR A 144 -2.73 8.43 -3.61
CA THR A 144 -2.41 8.31 -5.03
C THR A 144 -3.21 9.34 -5.81
N HIS A 145 -2.59 9.94 -6.82
CA HIS A 145 -3.22 10.98 -7.63
C HIS A 145 -2.89 10.80 -9.11
N PRO A 146 -3.90 10.85 -10.01
CA PRO A 146 -3.63 10.86 -11.44
C PRO A 146 -2.90 12.15 -11.84
N THR A 147 -1.91 12.01 -12.70
CA THR A 147 -1.13 13.10 -13.28
C THR A 147 -1.05 12.94 -14.81
N GLN A 148 -0.54 13.95 -15.51
CA GLN A 148 -0.39 13.87 -16.96
C GLN A 148 0.63 12.81 -17.45
N TRP A 149 1.51 12.32 -16.57
CA TRP A 149 2.58 11.36 -16.92
C TRP A 149 2.42 10.01 -16.22
N GLY A 150 1.24 9.71 -15.68
CA GLY A 150 0.94 8.51 -14.90
C GLY A 150 0.39 8.88 -13.53
N GLU A 151 0.59 8.04 -12.53
CA GLU A 151 0.04 8.25 -11.19
C GLU A 151 1.16 8.58 -10.19
N SER A 152 1.00 9.64 -9.42
CA SER A 152 1.91 9.98 -8.34
C SER A 152 1.46 9.31 -7.04
N VAL A 153 2.43 8.96 -6.20
CA VAL A 153 2.19 8.38 -4.86
C VAL A 153 2.82 9.29 -3.81
N GLU A 154 2.04 9.71 -2.83
CA GLU A 154 2.53 10.38 -1.63
C GLU A 154 2.34 9.46 -0.43
N LEU A 155 3.38 9.31 0.38
CA LEU A 155 3.32 8.62 1.66
C LEU A 155 3.66 9.57 2.80
N ARG A 156 2.92 9.48 3.90
CA ARG A 156 3.17 10.25 5.12
C ARG A 156 3.20 9.34 6.32
N PHE A 157 4.20 9.50 7.17
CA PHE A 157 4.26 8.78 8.44
C PHE A 157 3.25 9.38 9.41
N SER A 158 2.40 8.55 10.01
CA SER A 158 1.29 8.99 10.88
C SER A 158 1.75 9.59 12.21
N THR A 159 2.92 9.16 12.71
CA THR A 159 3.50 9.67 13.96
C THR A 159 5.02 9.81 13.82
N LEU A 160 5.47 11.04 14.05
CA LEU A 160 6.86 11.49 14.12
C LEU A 160 7.49 11.04 15.44
N LYS A 161 8.70 10.47 15.37
CA LYS A 161 9.73 10.30 16.42
C LYS A 161 9.25 10.07 17.86
#